data_AF-A0A537TI29-F1
#
_entry.id   AF-A0A537TI29-F1
#
_cell.length_a   1.000
_cell.length_b   1.000
_cell.length_c   1.000
_cell.angle_alpha   90.00
_cell.angle_beta   90.00
_cell.angle_gamma   90.00
#
_symmetry.space_group_name_H-M   'P 1'
#
loop_
_entity.id
_entity.type
_entity.pdbx_description
1 polymer ?
#
loop_
_entity_poly.entity_id
_entity_poly.type
_entity_poly.pdbx_seq_one_letter_code
_entity_poly.pdbx_strand_id
1 'polypeptide(L)'
;MPAILLAVTGTDPQPWSDRLRALAPQRDIRLWPDHDPADIAYACAWHAPRALFARLPHLKVIFSLGAGVDHIFADPDLPDVPVVRIVDPDLTMRMTEYVVLHVLAYHRR
;
A
#
# COMPACT_ATOMS: atom_id res chain seq x y z
N MET A 1 -17.66 7.12 -9.66
CA MET A 1 -16.71 7.43 -8.57
C MET A 1 -15.31 7.20 -9.11
N PRO A 2 -14.30 8.02 -8.79
CA PRO A 2 -12.95 7.76 -9.28
C PRO A 2 -12.40 6.45 -8.69
N ALA A 3 -11.57 5.77 -9.46
CA ALA A 3 -11.07 4.44 -9.16
C ALA A 3 -9.91 4.45 -8.15
N ILE A 4 -9.75 3.31 -7.46
CA ILE A 4 -8.63 3.02 -6.58
C ILE A 4 -7.73 2.02 -7.32
N LEU A 5 -6.48 2.42 -7.56
CA LEU A 5 -5.45 1.54 -8.11
C LEU A 5 -4.79 0.74 -6.99
N LEU A 6 -4.74 -0.57 -7.11
CA LEU A 6 -3.93 -1.45 -6.27
C LEU A 6 -2.62 -1.76 -7.00
N ALA A 7 -1.54 -1.09 -6.59
CA ALA A 7 -0.19 -1.22 -7.12
C ALA A 7 0.68 -2.03 -6.14
N VAL A 8 0.47 -3.34 -6.14
CA VAL A 8 1.22 -4.32 -5.34
C VAL A 8 2.14 -5.10 -6.26
N THR A 9 3.45 -5.06 -6.01
CA THR A 9 4.42 -5.87 -6.76
C THR A 9 5.23 -6.78 -5.83
N GLY A 10 5.81 -7.84 -6.39
CA GLY A 10 6.59 -8.83 -5.63
C GLY A 10 5.77 -9.80 -4.78
N THR A 11 4.45 -9.64 -4.72
CA THR A 11 3.51 -10.54 -4.04
C THR A 11 2.17 -10.56 -4.75
N ASP A 12 1.29 -11.50 -4.39
CA ASP A 12 -0.03 -11.65 -4.99
C ASP A 12 -0.97 -10.50 -4.56
N PRO A 13 -1.50 -9.69 -5.50
CA PRO A 13 -2.45 -8.62 -5.18
C PRO A 13 -3.86 -9.12 -4.89
N GLN A 14 -4.19 -10.38 -5.21
CA GLN A 14 -5.56 -10.86 -5.20
C GLN A 14 -6.24 -10.83 -3.82
N PRO A 15 -5.58 -11.23 -2.71
CA PRO A 15 -6.18 -11.14 -1.37
C PRO A 15 -6.59 -9.72 -0.99
N TRP A 16 -5.81 -8.71 -1.41
CA TRP A 16 -6.13 -7.30 -1.20
C TRP A 16 -7.33 -6.86 -2.04
N SER A 17 -7.35 -7.24 -3.32
CA SER A 17 -8.45 -6.94 -4.25
C SER A 17 -9.78 -7.48 -3.74
N ASP A 18 -9.81 -8.77 -3.38
CA ASP A 18 -11.01 -9.46 -2.92
C ASP A 18 -11.52 -8.83 -1.61
N ARG A 19 -10.61 -8.53 -0.67
CA ARG A 19 -10.99 -7.93 0.61
C ARG A 19 -11.52 -6.51 0.45
N LEU A 20 -10.88 -5.68 -0.40
CA LEU A 20 -11.32 -4.32 -0.70
C LEU A 20 -12.68 -4.32 -1.38
N ARG A 21 -12.90 -5.19 -2.37
CA ARG A 21 -14.19 -5.33 -3.06
C ARG A 21 -15.30 -5.81 -2.12
N ALA A 22 -14.98 -6.72 -1.20
CA ALA A 22 -15.95 -7.19 -0.20
C ALA A 22 -16.34 -6.11 0.81
N LEU A 23 -15.37 -5.30 1.28
CA LEU A 23 -15.61 -4.25 2.28
C LEU A 23 -16.15 -2.94 1.70
N ALA A 24 -15.88 -2.68 0.42
CA ALA A 24 -16.28 -1.46 -0.28
C ALA A 24 -16.82 -1.79 -1.69
N PRO A 25 -17.95 -2.50 -1.81
CA PRO A 25 -18.49 -3.00 -3.08
C PRO A 25 -18.81 -1.91 -4.11
N GLN A 26 -19.00 -0.67 -3.66
CA GLN A 26 -19.27 0.50 -4.49
C GLN A 26 -18.00 1.16 -5.08
N ARG A 27 -16.81 0.72 -4.69
CA ARG A 27 -15.54 1.27 -5.17
C ARG A 27 -15.06 0.49 -6.39
N ASP A 28 -14.62 1.22 -7.42
CA ASP A 28 -13.90 0.65 -8.55
C ASP A 28 -12.46 0.35 -8.13
N ILE A 29 -12.13 -0.93 -7.99
CA ILE A 29 -10.79 -1.43 -7.63
C ILE A 29 -10.13 -2.01 -8.87
N ARG A 30 -9.05 -1.36 -9.32
CA ARG A 30 -8.24 -1.76 -10.48
C ARG A 30 -6.88 -2.28 -10.04
N LEU A 31 -6.38 -3.30 -10.73
CA LEU A 31 -5.09 -3.89 -10.43
C LEU A 31 -4.05 -3.35 -11.39
N TRP A 32 -2.88 -2.95 -10.88
CA TRP A 32 -1.74 -2.73 -11.76
C TRP A 32 -1.37 -4.04 -12.50
N PRO A 33 -1.06 -4.03 -13.81
CA PRO A 33 -0.93 -2.85 -14.69
C PRO A 33 -2.20 -2.42 -15.43
N ASP A 34 -3.33 -3.11 -15.27
CA ASP A 34 -4.55 -2.87 -16.04
C ASP A 34 -5.40 -1.71 -15.47
N HIS A 35 -5.17 -0.52 -16.00
CA HIS A 35 -5.89 0.70 -15.62
C HIS A 35 -5.76 1.79 -16.70
N ASP A 36 -6.77 2.65 -16.80
CA ASP A 36 -6.64 3.98 -17.38
C ASP A 36 -6.12 4.97 -16.31
N PRO A 37 -4.96 5.62 -16.51
CA PRO A 37 -4.42 6.60 -15.58
C PRO A 37 -5.36 7.76 -15.25
N ALA A 38 -6.21 8.19 -16.19
CA ALA A 38 -7.13 9.31 -15.98
C ALA A 38 -8.26 9.00 -14.99
N ASP A 39 -8.58 7.73 -14.78
CA ASP A 39 -9.67 7.33 -13.89
C ASP A 39 -9.22 7.20 -12.42
N ILE A 40 -7.92 7.16 -12.16
CA ILE A 40 -7.36 6.89 -10.83
C ILE A 40 -7.27 8.18 -10.01
N ALA A 41 -7.97 8.22 -8.87
CA ALA A 41 -7.80 9.28 -7.87
C ALA A 41 -7.11 8.81 -6.58
N TYR A 42 -7.00 7.51 -6.37
CA TYR A 42 -6.39 6.94 -5.17
C TYR A 42 -5.50 5.76 -5.54
N ALA A 43 -4.36 5.60 -4.87
CA ALA A 43 -3.49 4.46 -5.07
C ALA A 43 -3.20 3.77 -3.73
N CYS A 44 -3.33 2.45 -3.68
CA CYS A 44 -2.84 1.58 -2.62
C CYS A 44 -1.54 0.93 -3.10
N ALA A 45 -0.43 1.15 -2.39
CA ALA A 45 0.92 0.86 -2.88
C ALA A 45 1.69 -0.09 -1.96
N TRP A 46 2.31 -1.11 -2.58
CA TRP A 46 3.34 -1.95 -1.98
C TRP A 46 4.42 -2.24 -3.03
N HIS A 47 5.60 -1.65 -2.86
CA HIS A 47 6.67 -1.69 -3.88
C HIS A 47 6.16 -1.33 -5.27
N ALA A 48 5.33 -0.28 -5.38
CA ALA A 48 4.80 0.16 -6.67
C ALA A 48 5.94 0.48 -7.66
N PRO A 49 5.74 0.27 -8.98
CA PRO A 49 6.73 0.64 -9.99
C PRO A 49 7.08 2.13 -9.92
N ARG A 50 8.35 2.45 -10.15
CA ARG A 50 8.84 3.83 -10.20
C ARG A 50 8.14 4.63 -11.30
N ALA A 51 7.96 5.93 -11.07
CA ALA A 51 7.24 6.88 -11.91
C ALA A 51 5.76 6.52 -12.16
N LEU A 52 5.20 5.52 -11.48
CA LEU A 52 3.78 5.19 -11.61
C LEU A 52 2.90 6.36 -11.21
N PHE A 53 3.16 6.94 -10.04
CA PHE A 53 2.29 7.98 -9.47
C PHE A 53 2.31 9.27 -10.28
N ALA A 54 3.45 9.64 -10.86
CA ALA A 54 3.60 10.78 -11.77
C ALA A 54 2.69 10.69 -13.00
N ARG A 55 2.34 9.47 -13.42
CA ARG A 55 1.51 9.21 -14.60
C ARG A 55 0.01 9.24 -14.30
N LEU A 56 -0.40 9.44 -13.05
CA LEU A 56 -1.80 9.48 -12.62
C LEU A 56 -2.25 10.94 -12.45
N PRO A 57 -2.76 11.62 -13.50
CA PRO A 57 -2.98 13.07 -13.50
C PRO A 57 -4.02 13.56 -12.49
N HIS A 58 -4.87 12.66 -12.00
CA HIS A 58 -5.95 12.98 -11.05
C HIS A 58 -5.74 12.35 -9.66
N LEU A 59 -4.54 11.84 -9.38
CA LEU A 59 -4.19 11.24 -8.10
C LEU A 59 -4.34 12.27 -6.97
N LYS A 60 -4.99 11.85 -5.89
CA LYS A 60 -5.27 12.70 -4.72
C LYS A 60 -4.58 12.21 -3.46
N VAL A 61 -4.39 10.90 -3.30
CA VAL A 61 -3.79 10.29 -2.10
C VAL A 61 -3.11 8.97 -2.48
N ILE A 62 -1.97 8.70 -1.86
CA ILE A 62 -1.28 7.40 -1.89
C ILE A 62 -1.40 6.76 -0.50
N PHE A 63 -1.92 5.55 -0.43
CA PHE A 63 -1.99 4.71 0.75
C PHE A 63 -0.89 3.64 0.67
N SER A 64 0.14 3.73 1.51
CA SER A 64 1.09 2.64 1.68
C SER A 64 0.39 1.47 2.37
N LEU A 65 0.58 0.26 1.85
CA LEU A 65 0.10 -0.98 2.47
C LEU A 65 1.06 -1.50 3.56
N GLY A 66 1.99 -0.66 4.02
CA GLY A 66 2.92 -0.95 5.10
C GLY A 66 3.06 0.20 6.08
N ALA A 67 3.80 -0.05 7.17
CA ALA A 67 4.23 1.00 8.10
C ALA A 67 5.40 1.83 7.55
N GLY A 68 6.33 1.18 6.82
CA GLY A 68 7.45 1.84 6.16
C GLY A 68 7.03 2.40 4.80
N VAL A 69 7.43 3.65 4.54
CA VAL A 69 7.06 4.40 3.33
C VAL A 69 8.27 4.78 2.48
N ASP A 70 9.48 4.37 2.87
CA ASP A 70 10.74 4.74 2.23
C ASP A 70 10.76 4.45 0.73
N HIS A 71 10.15 3.33 0.33
CA HIS A 71 10.04 2.92 -1.07
C HIS A 71 9.19 3.87 -1.94
N ILE A 72 8.20 4.56 -1.35
CA ILE A 72 7.39 5.57 -2.06
C ILE A 72 8.20 6.86 -2.20
N PHE A 73 8.87 7.30 -1.14
CA PHE A 73 9.68 8.53 -1.14
C PHE A 73 11.00 8.41 -1.89
N ALA A 74 11.44 7.19 -2.22
CA ALA A 74 12.59 6.95 -3.09
C ALA A 74 12.33 7.30 -4.57
N ASP A 75 11.07 7.54 -4.95
CA ASP A 75 10.70 7.98 -6.29
C ASP A 75 10.87 9.50 -6.43
N PRO A 76 11.82 10.01 -7.25
CA PRO A 76 12.02 11.45 -7.43
C PRO A 76 10.88 12.11 -8.20
N ASP A 77 10.06 11.33 -8.92
CA ASP A 77 8.91 11.82 -9.66
C ASP A 77 7.61 11.72 -8.83
N LEU A 78 7.72 11.49 -7.51
CA LEU A 78 6.57 11.43 -6.61
C LEU A 78 5.80 12.76 -6.64
N PRO A 79 4.51 12.76 -7.02
CA PRO A 79 3.71 13.99 -7.03
C PRO A 79 3.45 14.50 -5.61
N ASP A 80 3.22 15.80 -5.48
CA ASP A 80 2.88 16.47 -4.22
C ASP A 80 1.43 16.17 -3.80
N VAL A 81 1.21 14.95 -3.32
CA VAL A 81 -0.07 14.46 -2.79
C VAL A 81 0.15 13.79 -1.44
N PRO A 82 -0.86 13.79 -0.54
CA PRO A 82 -0.75 13.10 0.74
C PRO A 82 -0.36 11.62 0.59
N VAL A 83 0.62 11.20 1.40
CA VAL A 83 1.01 9.80 1.58
C VAL A 83 0.55 9.36 2.97
N VAL A 84 -0.30 8.34 3.02
CA VAL A 84 -0.85 7.76 4.25
C VAL A 84 -0.22 6.39 4.46
N ARG A 85 0.24 6.10 5.68
CA ARG A 85 0.80 4.79 6.06
C ARG A 85 -0.15 4.01 6.95
N ILE A 86 0.01 2.70 7.01
CA ILE A 86 -0.73 1.88 7.97
C ILE A 86 -0.24 2.17 9.39
N VAL A 87 -1.19 2.46 10.27
CA VAL A 87 -1.03 2.51 11.72
C VAL A 87 -2.12 1.61 12.29
N ASP A 88 -1.73 0.44 12.77
CA ASP A 88 -2.67 -0.56 13.27
C ASP A 88 -2.15 -1.16 14.60
N PRO A 89 -2.98 -1.27 15.64
CA PRO A 89 -2.60 -1.92 16.89
C PRO A 89 -2.17 -3.38 16.72
N ASP A 90 -2.78 -4.14 15.80
CA ASP A 90 -2.40 -5.53 15.49
C ASP A 90 -0.99 -5.58 14.90
N LEU A 91 -0.65 -4.65 14.00
CA LEU A 91 0.71 -4.56 13.45
C LEU A 91 1.75 -4.28 14.56
N THR A 92 1.40 -3.42 15.52
CA THR A 92 2.25 -3.13 16.68
C THR A 92 2.42 -4.35 17.58
N MET A 93 1.32 -5.06 17.84
CA MET A 93 1.34 -6.26 18.67
C MET A 93 2.18 -7.37 18.03
N ARG A 94 1.99 -7.66 16.75
CA ARG A 94 2.78 -8.67 16.01
C ARG A 94 4.27 -8.41 16.08
N MET A 95 4.69 -7.16 15.91
CA MET A 95 6.11 -6.82 16.05
C MET A 95 6.61 -6.94 17.49
N THR A 96 5.76 -6.60 18.47
CA THR A 96 6.07 -6.81 19.89
C THR A 96 6.30 -8.29 20.19
N GLU A 97 5.41 -9.17 19.71
CA GLU A 97 5.52 -10.62 19.87
C GLU A 97 6.82 -11.15 19.25
N TYR A 98 7.12 -10.75 18.01
CA TYR A 98 8.34 -11.16 17.32
C TYR A 98 9.61 -10.76 18.09
N VAL A 99 9.66 -9.51 18.57
CA VAL A 99 10.81 -8.99 19.33
C VAL A 99 10.95 -9.71 20.66
N VAL A 100 9.87 -9.82 21.44
CA VAL A 100 9.87 -10.48 22.75
C VAL A 100 10.30 -11.95 22.62
N LEU A 101 9.80 -12.67 21.61
CA LEU A 101 10.19 -14.04 21.31
C LEU A 101 11.71 -14.17 21.15
N HIS A 102 12.31 -13.32 20.32
CA HIS A 102 13.75 -13.39 20.06
C HIS A 102 14.57 -13.00 21.29
N VAL A 103 14.19 -11.93 22.00
CA VAL A 103 14.86 -11.53 23.24
C VAL A 103 14.89 -12.68 24.25
N LEU A 104 13.74 -13.34 24.47
CA LEU A 104 13.66 -14.48 25.39
C LEU A 104 14.49 -15.67 24.90
N ALA A 105 14.47 -15.99 23.60
CA ALA A 105 15.24 -17.09 23.03
C ALA A 105 16.76 -16.92 23.19
N TYR A 106 17.28 -15.69 23.11
CA TYR A 106 18.71 -15.41 23.39
C TYR A 106 19.02 -15.35 24.88
N HIS A 107 18.12 -14.77 25.69
CA HIS A 107 18.33 -14.63 27.13
C HIS A 107 18.28 -15.98 27.87
N ARG A 108 17.52 -16.96 27.38
CA ARG A 108 17.30 -18.26 28.04
C ARG A 108 18.21 -19.39 27.53
N ARG A 109 19.33 -19.03 26.91
CA ARG A 109 20.39 -19.98 26.55
C ARG A 109 21.12 -20.49 27.78
#